data_AF-A0A978UAB6-F1
#
_entry.id   AF-A0A978UAB6-F1
#
_cell.length_a   1.000
_cell.length_b   1.000
_cell.length_c   1.000
_cell.angle_alpha   90.00
_cell.angle_beta   90.00
_cell.angle_gamma   90.00
#
_symmetry.space_group_name_H-M   'P 1'
#
loop_
_entity.id
_entity.type
_entity.pdbx_description
1 polymer ?
#
loop_
_entity_poly.entity_id
_entity_poly.type
_entity_poly.pdbx_seq_one_letter_code
_entity_poly.pdbx_strand_id
1 'polypeptide(L)'
;MELDMQNIADGAVFPRVLDAANEICDRFATTGFHANMITYLTQELNLPLVQASNTLTNFSGTASFTPLIGALIADSFSGRFWTITISSFIYELGLISITISAVLPTLRPPPCPTQMNCKEASAFQIWILYISLLLTSLGSGGIKPCVVTFAADQFDMTKSGVAGRRWNLFNLYYFSMGMATLTALTVVVYIQDNVGWGWGLGIPTIAMALSVVAFVIGSPIYRRLKPGGSPLVRLLHVIVAASKKRNAEMPSDPMLLYENRELDAAICLQGRLLHTDQFKWFDRAAIVTDDEAKVLGPPNLWRLTAVHRVEELKFVNLIYYVACARFYAYKPLQEATEICSKEDDEELAKDKMPSKKMDSSDKDGGVELQRSVTV
;
A
#
# COMPACT_ATOMS: atom_id res chain seq x y z
N MET A 1 -31.03 -12.12 12.72
CA MET A 1 -29.88 -12.97 12.36
C MET A 1 -30.45 -14.23 11.73
N GLU A 2 -30.98 -14.07 10.51
CA GLU A 2 -31.35 -15.16 9.62
C GLU A 2 -30.80 -14.68 8.28
N LEU A 3 -29.63 -15.21 7.92
CA LEU A 3 -29.20 -15.18 6.54
C LEU A 3 -30.18 -16.10 5.82
N ASP A 4 -31.13 -15.48 5.12
CA ASP A 4 -32.15 -16.15 4.33
C ASP A 4 -31.46 -16.99 3.24
N MET A 5 -31.14 -18.23 3.61
CA MET A 5 -30.36 -19.21 2.86
C MET A 5 -31.07 -19.64 1.56
N GLN A 6 -32.32 -19.23 1.39
CA GLN A 6 -33.14 -19.43 0.19
C GLN A 6 -32.70 -18.54 -1.00
N ASN A 7 -32.02 -17.40 -0.75
CA ASN A 7 -31.58 -16.46 -1.80
C ASN A 7 -30.20 -16.81 -2.40
N ILE A 8 -29.58 -17.93 -2.00
CA ILE A 8 -28.27 -18.37 -2.51
C ILE A 8 -28.37 -18.92 -3.96
N ALA A 9 -29.59 -19.22 -4.42
CA ALA A 9 -29.85 -19.76 -5.77
C ALA A 9 -29.95 -18.71 -6.89
N ASP A 10 -29.85 -17.41 -6.58
CA ASP A 10 -29.73 -16.38 -7.60
C ASP A 10 -28.31 -16.39 -8.17
N GLY A 11 -28.16 -16.62 -9.48
CA GLY A 11 -26.87 -16.73 -10.18
C GLY A 11 -25.91 -15.53 -10.06
N ALA A 12 -26.32 -14.45 -9.38
CA ALA A 12 -25.50 -13.28 -9.07
C ALA A 12 -24.92 -13.25 -7.64
N VAL A 13 -25.32 -14.16 -6.74
CA VAL A 13 -24.82 -14.21 -5.34
C VAL A 13 -23.51 -14.99 -5.25
N PHE A 14 -23.42 -16.10 -5.98
CA PHE A 14 -22.25 -16.98 -6.02
C PHE A 14 -20.92 -16.27 -6.38
N PRO A 15 -20.84 -15.40 -7.43
CA PRO A 15 -19.60 -14.69 -7.71
C PRO A 15 -19.21 -13.71 -6.60
N ARG A 16 -20.18 -13.07 -5.93
CA ARG A 16 -19.91 -12.13 -4.83
C ARG A 16 -19.28 -12.82 -3.62
N VAL A 17 -19.74 -14.03 -3.31
CA VAL A 17 -19.22 -14.83 -2.18
C VAL A 17 -17.83 -15.35 -2.50
N LEU A 18 -17.59 -15.82 -3.73
CA LEU A 18 -16.26 -16.29 -4.16
C LEU A 18 -15.22 -15.18 -4.13
N ASP A 19 -15.57 -13.98 -4.60
CA ASP A 19 -14.65 -12.84 -4.60
C ASP A 19 -14.35 -12.34 -3.18
N ALA A 20 -15.39 -12.22 -2.34
CA ALA A 20 -15.23 -11.85 -0.93
C ALA A 20 -14.40 -12.90 -0.15
N ALA A 21 -14.63 -14.19 -0.39
CA ALA A 21 -13.82 -15.25 0.21
C ALA A 21 -12.36 -15.13 -0.23
N ASN A 22 -12.12 -14.81 -1.51
CA ASN A 22 -10.77 -14.65 -2.02
C ASN A 22 -10.02 -13.49 -1.36
N GLU A 23 -10.71 -12.39 -1.12
CA GLU A 23 -10.12 -11.25 -0.43
C GLU A 23 -9.86 -11.51 1.06
N ILE A 24 -10.76 -12.24 1.73
CA ILE A 24 -10.57 -12.68 3.12
C ILE A 24 -9.33 -13.57 3.23
N CYS A 25 -9.14 -14.51 2.29
CA CYS A 25 -7.96 -15.36 2.22
C CYS A 25 -6.68 -14.58 1.92
N ASP A 26 -6.71 -13.63 0.97
CA ASP A 26 -5.58 -12.73 0.68
C ASP A 26 -5.19 -11.91 1.92
N ARG A 27 -6.19 -11.40 2.66
CA ARG A 27 -5.96 -10.63 3.88
C ARG A 27 -5.36 -11.50 4.98
N PHE A 28 -5.91 -12.68 5.21
CA PHE A 28 -5.38 -13.66 6.16
C PHE A 28 -3.92 -14.00 5.82
N ALA A 29 -3.64 -14.33 4.56
CA ALA A 29 -2.31 -14.73 4.12
C ALA A 29 -1.30 -13.57 4.22
N THR A 30 -1.66 -12.39 3.72
CA THR A 30 -0.80 -11.20 3.75
C THR A 30 -0.50 -10.76 5.18
N THR A 31 -1.49 -10.76 6.06
CA THR A 31 -1.30 -10.42 7.48
C THR A 31 -0.44 -11.47 8.16
N GLY A 32 -0.73 -12.77 8.01
CA GLY A 32 0.01 -13.85 8.67
C GLY A 32 1.47 -13.91 8.21
N PHE A 33 1.71 -13.62 6.94
CA PHE A 33 3.04 -13.48 6.36
C PHE A 33 3.81 -12.29 6.96
N HIS A 34 3.22 -11.09 6.99
CA HIS A 34 3.92 -9.88 7.45
C HIS A 34 4.14 -9.82 8.95
N ALA A 35 3.18 -10.33 9.74
CA ALA A 35 3.07 -10.05 11.17
C ALA A 35 4.34 -10.36 11.96
N ASN A 36 5.01 -11.46 11.64
CA ASN A 36 6.16 -11.95 12.38
C ASN A 36 7.44 -12.02 11.53
N MET A 37 7.46 -11.36 10.37
CA MET A 37 8.58 -11.46 9.42
C MET A 37 9.91 -11.01 10.03
N ILE A 38 9.92 -10.02 10.93
CA ILE A 38 11.14 -9.58 11.61
C ILE A 38 11.78 -10.71 12.41
N THR A 39 10.97 -11.53 13.07
CA THR A 39 11.40 -12.69 13.85
C THR A 39 11.96 -13.77 12.93
N TYR A 40 11.34 -14.02 11.77
CA TYR A 40 11.89 -14.93 10.76
C TYR A 40 13.30 -14.52 10.31
N LEU A 41 13.48 -13.24 9.97
CA LEU A 41 14.76 -12.72 9.48
C LEU A 41 15.86 -12.80 10.55
N THR A 42 15.52 -12.51 11.80
CA THR A 42 16.47 -12.47 12.90
C THR A 42 16.77 -13.85 13.50
N GLN A 43 15.76 -14.69 13.68
CA GLN A 43 15.90 -16.00 14.36
C GLN A 43 16.19 -17.17 13.41
N GLU A 44 15.60 -17.21 12.21
CA GLU A 44 15.82 -18.31 11.26
C GLU A 44 16.93 -18.02 10.26
N LEU A 45 17.04 -16.76 9.79
CA LEU A 45 18.11 -16.36 8.86
C LEU A 45 19.32 -15.75 9.57
N ASN A 46 19.28 -15.62 10.89
CA ASN A 46 20.35 -15.06 11.73
C ASN A 46 20.82 -13.68 11.25
N LEU A 47 19.93 -12.86 10.67
CA LEU A 47 20.30 -11.52 10.21
C LEU A 47 20.36 -10.53 11.38
N PRO A 48 21.31 -9.58 11.37
CA PRO A 48 21.31 -8.49 12.34
C PRO A 48 20.01 -7.69 12.30
N LEU A 49 19.50 -7.28 13.46
CA LEU A 49 18.20 -6.58 13.59
C LEU A 49 18.10 -5.34 12.69
N VAL A 50 19.19 -4.56 12.57
CA VAL A 50 19.25 -3.37 11.71
C VAL A 50 19.04 -3.73 10.23
N GLN A 51 19.70 -4.79 9.76
CA GLN A 51 19.56 -5.26 8.38
C GLN A 51 18.18 -5.85 8.11
N ALA A 52 17.63 -6.61 9.07
CA ALA A 52 16.30 -7.18 8.98
C ALA A 52 15.22 -6.08 8.93
N SER A 53 15.33 -5.06 9.78
CA SER A 53 14.42 -3.90 9.80
C SER A 53 14.47 -3.09 8.50
N ASN A 54 15.67 -2.83 7.97
CA ASN A 54 15.83 -2.17 6.68
C ASN A 54 15.20 -2.98 5.55
N THR A 55 15.37 -4.30 5.55
CA THR A 55 14.75 -5.20 4.57
C THR A 55 13.22 -5.10 4.61
N LEU A 56 12.63 -5.17 5.81
CA LEU A 56 11.19 -5.11 5.99
C LEU A 56 10.60 -3.75 5.60
N THR A 57 11.31 -2.66 5.92
CA THR A 57 10.93 -1.30 5.56
C THR A 57 10.99 -1.10 4.04
N ASN A 58 12.06 -1.56 3.38
CA ASN A 58 12.19 -1.50 1.92
C ASN A 58 11.12 -2.33 1.21
N PHE A 59 10.81 -3.51 1.74
CA PHE A 59 9.73 -4.36 1.23
C PHE A 59 8.37 -3.67 1.40
N SER A 60 8.08 -3.11 2.58
CA SER A 60 6.83 -2.39 2.84
C SER A 60 6.66 -1.17 1.93
N GLY A 61 7.74 -0.42 1.70
CA GLY A 61 7.79 0.67 0.73
C GLY A 61 7.47 0.18 -0.68
N THR A 62 8.16 -0.87 -1.14
CA THR A 62 7.93 -1.48 -2.47
C THR A 62 6.49 -1.99 -2.62
N ALA A 63 5.94 -2.67 -1.62
CA ALA A 63 4.56 -3.15 -1.59
C ALA A 63 3.52 -2.02 -1.59
N SER A 64 3.90 -0.80 -1.20
CA SER A 64 3.04 0.38 -1.25
C SER A 64 3.07 1.08 -2.62
N PHE A 65 4.16 0.96 -3.37
CA PHE A 65 4.28 1.51 -4.74
C PHE A 65 3.68 0.60 -5.81
N THR A 66 3.81 -0.71 -5.65
CA THR A 66 3.34 -1.70 -6.63
C THR A 66 1.84 -1.61 -6.98
N PRO A 67 0.90 -1.22 -6.07
CA PRO A 67 -0.48 -0.91 -6.43
C PRO A 67 -0.66 0.11 -7.53
N LEU A 68 0.20 1.13 -7.60
CA LEU A 68 0.12 2.16 -8.64
C LEU A 68 0.35 1.53 -10.03
N ILE A 69 1.33 0.64 -10.13
CA ILE A 69 1.67 -0.09 -11.36
C ILE A 69 0.57 -1.08 -11.70
N GLY A 70 0.06 -1.81 -10.69
CA GLY A 70 -1.05 -2.76 -10.86
C GLY A 70 -2.31 -2.10 -11.41
N ALA A 71 -2.69 -0.95 -10.84
CA ALA A 71 -3.83 -0.16 -11.30
C ALA A 71 -3.64 0.36 -12.74
N LEU A 72 -2.44 0.88 -13.07
CA LEU A 72 -2.11 1.32 -14.42
C LEU A 72 -2.31 0.20 -15.46
N ILE A 73 -1.83 -1.01 -15.16
CA ILE A 73 -1.94 -2.19 -16.04
C ILE A 73 -3.41 -2.61 -16.21
N ALA A 74 -4.16 -2.67 -15.09
CA ALA A 74 -5.58 -3.04 -15.10
C ALA A 74 -6.43 -2.08 -15.92
N ASP A 75 -6.25 -0.78 -15.74
CA ASP A 75 -7.07 0.23 -16.38
C ASP A 75 -6.66 0.52 -17.84
N SER A 76 -5.42 0.23 -18.22
CA SER A 76 -4.91 0.53 -19.57
C SER A 76 -4.96 -0.65 -20.55
N PHE A 77 -4.67 -1.88 -20.10
CA PHE A 77 -4.43 -3.01 -21.01
C PHE A 77 -5.32 -4.22 -20.73
N SER A 78 -5.23 -4.79 -19.53
CA SER A 78 -5.68 -6.16 -19.27
C SER A 78 -7.12 -6.25 -18.74
N GLY A 79 -7.60 -5.19 -18.09
CA GLY A 79 -8.82 -5.21 -17.29
C GLY A 79 -8.59 -5.81 -15.90
N ARG A 80 -9.48 -5.46 -14.97
CA ARG A 80 -9.36 -5.80 -13.54
C ARG A 80 -9.24 -7.31 -13.30
N PHE A 81 -10.09 -8.11 -13.94
CA PHE A 81 -10.12 -9.57 -13.77
C PHE A 81 -8.77 -10.24 -14.14
N TRP A 82 -8.21 -9.91 -15.30
CA TRP A 82 -6.96 -10.52 -15.76
C TRP A 82 -5.76 -10.05 -14.93
N THR A 83 -5.74 -8.78 -14.53
CA THR A 83 -4.71 -8.28 -13.60
C THR A 83 -4.76 -9.02 -12.27
N ILE A 84 -5.94 -9.17 -11.65
CA ILE A 84 -6.09 -9.95 -10.41
C ILE A 84 -5.58 -11.38 -10.62
N THR A 85 -6.01 -12.05 -11.69
CA THR A 85 -5.64 -13.44 -11.97
C THR A 85 -4.12 -13.63 -12.09
N ILE A 86 -3.46 -12.82 -12.95
CA ILE A 86 -2.01 -12.92 -13.16
C ILE A 86 -1.26 -12.56 -11.87
N SER A 87 -1.69 -11.51 -11.18
CA SER A 87 -1.06 -11.07 -9.95
C SER A 87 -1.24 -12.05 -8.80
N SER A 88 -2.38 -12.75 -8.72
CA SER A 88 -2.61 -13.87 -7.80
C SER A 88 -1.63 -15.01 -8.03
N PHE A 89 -1.34 -15.38 -9.28
CA PHE A 89 -0.30 -16.39 -9.56
C PHE A 89 1.11 -15.91 -9.18
N ILE A 90 1.45 -14.65 -9.46
CA ILE A 90 2.74 -14.07 -9.07
C ILE A 90 2.88 -14.03 -7.54
N TYR A 91 1.81 -13.65 -6.84
CA TYR A 91 1.74 -13.63 -5.39
C TYR A 91 1.95 -15.03 -4.80
N GLU A 92 1.25 -16.03 -5.34
CA GLU A 92 1.34 -17.42 -4.93
C GLU A 92 2.76 -17.97 -5.13
N LEU A 93 3.43 -17.64 -6.23
CA LEU A 93 4.84 -18.01 -6.44
C LEU A 93 5.76 -17.40 -5.38
N GLY A 94 5.50 -16.16 -4.94
CA GLY A 94 6.23 -15.53 -3.84
C GLY A 94 6.06 -16.27 -2.51
N LEU A 95 4.81 -16.61 -2.16
CA LEU A 95 4.47 -17.35 -0.94
C LEU A 95 4.99 -18.79 -0.95
N ILE A 96 4.92 -19.48 -2.09
CA ILE A 96 5.51 -20.82 -2.25
C ILE A 96 7.03 -20.74 -2.10
N SER A 97 7.69 -19.77 -2.75
CA SER A 97 9.14 -19.62 -2.69
C SER A 97 9.65 -19.42 -1.26
N ILE A 98 9.02 -18.53 -0.48
CA ILE A 98 9.44 -18.30 0.90
C ILE A 98 9.10 -19.48 1.82
N THR A 99 7.97 -20.16 1.61
CA THR A 99 7.61 -21.36 2.36
C THR A 99 8.60 -22.49 2.10
N ILE A 100 9.00 -22.70 0.85
CA ILE A 100 10.04 -23.68 0.48
C ILE A 100 11.38 -23.31 1.15
N SER A 101 11.74 -22.03 1.18
CA SER A 101 12.94 -21.53 1.86
C SER A 101 12.94 -21.86 3.36
N ALA A 102 11.78 -21.74 4.02
CA ALA A 102 11.63 -22.08 5.43
C ALA A 102 11.65 -23.59 5.72
N VAL A 103 11.16 -24.42 4.78
CA VAL A 103 11.06 -25.88 4.94
C VAL A 103 12.38 -26.59 4.60
N LEU A 104 13.09 -26.15 3.54
CA LEU A 104 14.30 -26.81 3.07
C LEU A 104 15.53 -26.43 3.91
N PRO A 105 16.18 -27.38 4.61
CA PRO A 105 17.35 -27.08 5.44
C PRO A 105 18.55 -26.51 4.67
N THR A 106 18.63 -26.76 3.36
CA THR A 106 19.67 -26.23 2.47
C THR A 106 19.51 -24.74 2.17
N LEU A 107 18.28 -24.23 2.26
CA LEU A 107 17.93 -22.85 1.93
C LEU A 107 17.92 -21.91 3.15
N ARG A 108 18.27 -22.42 4.34
CA ARG A 108 18.43 -21.65 5.57
C ARG A 108 19.77 -21.94 6.24
N PRO A 109 20.31 -21.03 7.06
CA PRO A 109 21.51 -21.31 7.84
C PRO A 109 21.24 -22.42 8.88
N PRO A 110 22.29 -23.05 9.41
CA PRO A 110 22.13 -24.06 10.46
C PRO A 110 21.45 -23.45 11.71
N PRO A 111 20.61 -24.23 12.41
CA PRO A 111 19.89 -23.74 13.59
C PRO A 111 20.86 -23.26 14.67
N CYS A 112 20.60 -22.07 15.21
CA CYS A 112 21.44 -21.44 16.22
C CYS A 112 20.68 -21.25 17.54
N PRO A 113 20.73 -22.22 18.47
CA PRO A 113 19.92 -22.20 19.68
C PRO A 113 20.33 -21.13 20.69
N THR A 114 21.60 -20.70 20.69
CA THR A 114 22.12 -19.71 21.64
C THR A 114 22.07 -18.27 21.13
N GLN A 115 21.69 -18.04 19.86
CA GLN A 115 21.67 -16.73 19.20
C GLN A 115 22.99 -15.91 19.36
N MET A 116 24.09 -16.60 19.67
CA MET A 116 25.43 -16.03 19.88
C MET A 116 26.39 -16.65 18.86
N ASN A 117 27.12 -15.81 18.12
CA ASN A 117 28.06 -16.22 17.07
C ASN A 117 27.44 -17.16 16.02
N CYS A 118 26.18 -16.89 15.64
CA CYS A 118 25.48 -17.67 14.61
C CYS A 118 26.07 -17.40 13.23
N LYS A 119 26.02 -18.41 12.36
CA LYS A 119 26.31 -18.23 10.95
C LYS A 119 25.12 -17.53 10.29
N GLU A 120 25.35 -16.32 9.80
CA GLU A 120 24.37 -15.58 9.00
C GLU A 120 23.99 -16.34 7.72
N ALA A 121 22.79 -16.06 7.20
CA ALA A 121 22.33 -16.61 5.94
C ALA A 121 23.32 -16.30 4.80
N SER A 122 23.56 -17.29 3.94
CA SER A 122 24.45 -17.08 2.80
C SER A 122 23.83 -16.13 1.77
N ALA A 123 24.66 -15.51 0.92
CA ALA A 123 24.19 -14.59 -0.12
C ALA A 123 23.11 -15.22 -1.03
N PHE A 124 23.23 -16.51 -1.33
CA PHE A 124 22.25 -17.25 -2.13
C PHE A 124 20.89 -17.36 -1.43
N GLN A 125 20.87 -17.65 -0.12
CA GLN A 125 19.65 -17.76 0.68
C GLN A 125 18.95 -16.41 0.81
N ILE A 126 19.71 -15.33 1.02
CA ILE A 126 19.20 -13.95 1.04
C ILE A 126 18.62 -13.55 -0.32
N TRP A 127 19.25 -13.95 -1.43
CA TRP A 127 18.72 -13.63 -2.76
C TRP A 127 17.39 -14.31 -3.06
N ILE A 128 17.23 -15.57 -2.65
CA ILE A 128 15.94 -16.28 -2.72
C ILE A 128 14.88 -15.55 -1.90
N LEU A 129 15.21 -15.12 -0.68
CA LEU A 129 14.33 -14.32 0.15
C LEU A 129 13.92 -13.02 -0.57
N TYR A 130 14.86 -12.24 -1.10
CA TYR A 130 14.52 -11.00 -1.79
C TYR A 130 13.65 -11.20 -3.03
N ILE A 131 13.87 -12.26 -3.81
CA ILE A 131 12.99 -12.61 -4.92
C ILE A 131 11.60 -12.96 -4.41
N SER A 132 11.49 -13.77 -3.35
CA SER A 132 10.19 -14.12 -2.78
C SER A 132 9.44 -12.88 -2.30
N LEU A 133 10.10 -11.97 -1.58
CA LEU A 133 9.52 -10.69 -1.14
C LEU A 133 9.12 -9.81 -2.34
N LEU A 134 9.96 -9.73 -3.38
CA LEU A 134 9.64 -8.96 -4.58
C LEU A 134 8.39 -9.52 -5.28
N LEU A 135 8.33 -10.83 -5.50
CA LEU A 135 7.17 -11.51 -6.11
C LEU A 135 5.90 -11.28 -5.28
N THR A 136 5.98 -11.45 -3.96
CA THR A 136 4.85 -11.16 -3.05
C THR A 136 4.41 -9.70 -3.13
N SER A 137 5.36 -8.75 -3.22
CA SER A 137 5.02 -7.33 -3.36
C SER A 137 4.32 -7.03 -4.70
N LEU A 138 4.84 -7.57 -5.81
CA LEU A 138 4.30 -7.37 -7.15
C LEU A 138 2.91 -7.99 -7.29
N GLY A 139 2.74 -9.21 -6.78
CA GLY A 139 1.46 -9.90 -6.78
C GLY A 139 0.41 -9.17 -5.93
N SER A 140 0.75 -8.78 -4.70
CA SER A 140 -0.18 -8.01 -3.84
C SER A 140 -0.54 -6.66 -4.46
N GLY A 141 0.43 -6.00 -5.11
CA GLY A 141 0.23 -4.73 -5.79
C GLY A 141 -0.78 -4.81 -6.95
N GLY A 142 -0.86 -5.92 -7.69
CA GLY A 142 -1.87 -6.05 -8.73
C GLY A 142 -3.28 -6.38 -8.22
N ILE A 143 -3.37 -7.11 -7.11
CA ILE A 143 -4.65 -7.54 -6.53
C ILE A 143 -5.36 -6.37 -5.83
N LYS A 144 -4.67 -5.68 -4.90
CA LYS A 144 -5.25 -4.66 -4.02
C LYS A 144 -6.05 -3.54 -4.71
N PRO A 145 -5.57 -2.87 -5.78
CA PRO A 145 -6.32 -1.80 -6.41
C PRO A 145 -7.53 -2.32 -7.21
N CYS A 146 -7.52 -3.59 -7.60
CA CYS A 146 -8.49 -4.17 -8.51
C CYS A 146 -9.59 -4.96 -7.79
N VAL A 147 -9.29 -5.63 -6.68
CA VAL A 147 -10.22 -6.60 -6.06
C VAL A 147 -11.50 -5.94 -5.54
N VAL A 148 -11.39 -4.84 -4.78
CA VAL A 148 -12.57 -4.14 -4.23
C VAL A 148 -13.43 -3.52 -5.34
N THR A 149 -12.79 -2.97 -6.37
CA THR A 149 -13.50 -2.37 -7.51
C THR A 149 -14.16 -3.44 -8.38
N PHE A 150 -13.52 -4.59 -8.55
CA PHE A 150 -14.08 -5.75 -9.23
C PHE A 150 -15.26 -6.38 -8.45
N ALA A 151 -15.18 -6.44 -7.12
CA ALA A 151 -16.27 -6.87 -6.26
C ALA A 151 -17.47 -5.91 -6.38
N ALA A 152 -17.21 -4.60 -6.38
CA ALA A 152 -18.23 -3.57 -6.56
C ALA A 152 -18.95 -3.71 -7.92
N ASP A 153 -18.20 -4.06 -8.97
CA ASP A 153 -18.73 -4.29 -10.32
C ASP A 153 -19.72 -5.47 -10.40
N GLN A 154 -19.72 -6.37 -9.41
CA GLN A 154 -20.68 -7.49 -9.34
C GLN A 154 -22.05 -7.07 -8.77
N PHE A 155 -22.19 -5.84 -8.26
CA PHE A 155 -23.45 -5.29 -7.79
C PHE A 155 -24.15 -4.49 -8.91
N ASP A 156 -25.35 -4.91 -9.28
CA ASP A 156 -26.18 -4.14 -10.21
C ASP A 156 -26.89 -3.01 -9.45
N MET A 157 -26.44 -1.78 -9.69
CA MET A 157 -26.90 -0.57 -9.01
C MET A 157 -28.26 -0.05 -9.52
N THR A 158 -28.82 -0.67 -10.55
CA THR A 158 -30.06 -0.20 -11.20
C THR A 158 -31.34 -0.64 -10.49
N LYS A 159 -31.27 -1.61 -9.56
CA LYS A 159 -32.44 -2.17 -8.87
C LYS A 159 -32.76 -1.42 -7.57
N SER A 160 -34.00 -0.95 -7.41
CA SER A 160 -34.52 -0.37 -6.16
C SER A 160 -34.54 -1.41 -5.03
N GLY A 161 -34.03 -1.05 -3.85
CA GLY A 161 -33.91 -1.96 -2.67
C GLY A 161 -32.50 -2.48 -2.38
N VAL A 162 -31.55 -2.24 -3.29
CA VAL A 162 -30.14 -2.66 -3.12
C VAL A 162 -29.42 -1.88 -2.01
N ALA A 163 -29.82 -0.64 -1.72
CA ALA A 163 -29.13 0.24 -0.77
C ALA A 163 -29.08 -0.30 0.68
N GLY A 164 -30.18 -0.87 1.20
CA GLY A 164 -30.20 -1.45 2.55
C GLY A 164 -29.40 -2.76 2.64
N ARG A 165 -29.49 -3.61 1.61
CA ARG A 165 -28.73 -4.87 1.51
C ARG A 165 -27.22 -4.62 1.30
N ARG A 166 -26.86 -3.48 0.70
CA ARG A 166 -25.47 -3.00 0.53
C ARG A 166 -24.80 -2.71 1.87
N TRP A 167 -25.41 -1.89 2.73
CA TRP A 167 -24.80 -1.53 4.02
C TRP A 167 -24.52 -2.74 4.90
N ASN A 168 -25.45 -3.71 4.96
CA ASN A 168 -25.24 -4.93 5.73
C ASN A 168 -24.10 -5.80 5.16
N LEU A 169 -24.01 -5.92 3.83
CA LEU A 169 -22.95 -6.69 3.18
C LEU A 169 -21.57 -6.04 3.33
N PHE A 170 -21.47 -4.72 3.19
CA PHE A 170 -20.21 -3.99 3.45
C PHE A 170 -19.77 -4.13 4.91
N ASN A 171 -20.69 -4.01 5.88
CA ASN A 171 -20.39 -4.21 7.29
C ASN A 171 -19.91 -5.64 7.59
N LEU A 172 -20.61 -6.65 7.06
CA LEU A 172 -20.22 -8.05 7.20
C LEU A 172 -18.87 -8.35 6.57
N TYR A 173 -18.60 -7.77 5.40
CA TYR A 173 -17.33 -7.89 4.70
C TYR A 173 -16.18 -7.32 5.55
N TYR A 174 -16.29 -6.08 6.05
CA TYR A 174 -15.25 -5.49 6.89
C TYR A 174 -15.07 -6.22 8.22
N PHE A 175 -16.17 -6.71 8.81
CA PHE A 175 -16.10 -7.56 10.00
C PHE A 175 -15.32 -8.85 9.73
N SER A 176 -15.59 -9.51 8.60
CA SER A 176 -14.90 -10.74 8.19
C SER A 176 -13.42 -10.52 7.91
N MET A 177 -13.06 -9.39 7.27
CA MET A 177 -11.67 -8.97 7.07
C MET A 177 -10.95 -8.73 8.41
N GLY A 178 -11.63 -8.11 9.38
CA GLY A 178 -11.11 -7.93 10.74
C GLY A 178 -10.86 -9.26 11.44
N MET A 179 -11.80 -10.20 11.36
CA MET A 179 -11.65 -11.56 11.90
C MET A 179 -10.51 -12.33 11.26
N ALA A 180 -10.31 -12.20 9.94
CA ALA A 180 -9.18 -12.81 9.23
C ALA A 180 -7.84 -12.25 9.69
N THR A 181 -7.72 -10.92 9.82
CA THR A 181 -6.53 -10.27 10.38
C THR A 181 -6.28 -10.70 11.84
N LEU A 182 -7.31 -10.75 12.67
CA LEU A 182 -7.18 -11.21 14.07
C LEU A 182 -6.69 -12.67 14.15
N THR A 183 -7.28 -13.55 13.34
CA THR A 183 -6.90 -14.97 13.28
C THR A 183 -5.46 -15.13 12.79
N ALA A 184 -5.04 -14.35 11.79
CA ALA A 184 -3.66 -14.34 11.33
C ALA A 184 -2.67 -13.87 12.41
N LEU A 185 -2.96 -12.76 13.09
CA LEU A 185 -2.10 -12.21 14.14
C LEU A 185 -1.99 -13.09 15.40
N THR A 186 -2.95 -13.98 15.61
CA THR A 186 -3.00 -14.85 16.79
C THR A 186 -2.56 -16.28 16.45
N VAL A 187 -3.33 -16.97 15.60
CA VAL A 187 -3.12 -18.39 15.28
C VAL A 187 -1.88 -18.57 14.41
N VAL A 188 -1.70 -17.79 13.34
CA VAL A 188 -0.56 -17.98 12.44
C VAL A 188 0.74 -17.60 13.15
N VAL A 189 0.77 -16.48 13.88
CA VAL A 189 1.94 -16.07 14.67
C VAL A 189 2.27 -17.12 15.74
N TYR A 190 1.26 -17.64 16.45
CA TYR A 190 1.47 -18.72 17.42
C TYR A 190 2.12 -19.96 16.78
N ILE A 191 1.66 -20.37 15.59
CA ILE A 191 2.23 -21.50 14.85
C ILE A 191 3.66 -21.18 14.40
N GLN A 192 3.93 -19.97 13.92
CA GLN A 192 5.27 -19.53 13.52
C GLN A 192 6.27 -19.64 14.67
N ASP A 193 5.89 -19.18 15.87
CA ASP A 193 6.78 -19.16 17.04
C ASP A 193 6.91 -20.50 17.76
N ASN A 194 5.83 -21.30 17.85
CA ASN A 194 5.80 -22.49 18.71
C ASN A 194 5.85 -23.83 17.97
N VAL A 195 5.38 -23.88 16.72
CA VAL A 195 5.34 -25.12 15.91
C VAL A 195 6.45 -25.10 14.86
N GLY A 196 6.68 -23.93 14.26
CA GLY A 196 7.77 -23.66 13.33
C GLY A 196 7.33 -22.98 12.05
N TRP A 197 8.31 -22.37 11.39
CA TRP A 197 8.12 -21.51 10.22
C TRP A 197 7.58 -22.22 8.98
N GLY A 198 7.87 -23.52 8.80
CA GLY A 198 7.34 -24.29 7.68
C GLY A 198 5.80 -24.32 7.65
N TRP A 199 5.16 -24.66 8.77
CA TRP A 199 3.69 -24.63 8.90
C TRP A 199 3.16 -23.20 9.03
N GLY A 200 3.90 -22.32 9.72
CA GLY A 200 3.54 -20.92 9.93
C GLY A 200 3.43 -20.10 8.64
N LEU A 201 4.26 -20.41 7.62
CA LEU A 201 4.16 -19.81 6.29
C LEU A 201 3.35 -20.68 5.31
N GLY A 202 3.35 -22.00 5.53
CA GLY A 202 2.62 -22.96 4.69
C GLY A 202 1.10 -22.83 4.78
N ILE A 203 0.52 -22.61 5.97
CA ILE A 203 -0.94 -22.46 6.14
C ILE A 203 -1.47 -21.24 5.35
N PRO A 204 -0.91 -20.03 5.51
CA PRO A 204 -1.20 -18.88 4.64
C PRO A 204 -1.12 -19.19 3.15
N THR A 205 -0.06 -19.89 2.73
CA THR A 205 0.20 -20.24 1.32
C THR A 205 -0.88 -21.18 0.79
N ILE A 206 -1.20 -22.25 1.51
CA ILE A 206 -2.25 -23.20 1.12
C ILE A 206 -3.63 -22.52 1.06
N ALA A 207 -3.94 -21.67 2.04
CA ALA A 207 -5.19 -20.92 2.05
C ALA A 207 -5.31 -20.00 0.82
N MET A 208 -4.22 -19.33 0.45
CA MET A 208 -4.17 -18.50 -0.76
C MET A 208 -4.26 -19.34 -2.04
N ALA A 209 -3.56 -20.48 -2.13
CA ALA A 209 -3.65 -21.38 -3.27
C ALA A 209 -5.09 -21.86 -3.53
N LEU A 210 -5.79 -22.29 -2.47
CA LEU A 210 -7.20 -22.70 -2.56
C LEU A 210 -8.10 -21.55 -3.02
N SER A 211 -7.82 -20.35 -2.53
CA SER A 211 -8.50 -19.12 -2.90
C SER A 211 -8.35 -18.79 -4.38
N VAL A 212 -7.12 -18.85 -4.90
CA VAL A 212 -6.83 -18.59 -6.33
C VAL A 212 -7.52 -19.63 -7.22
N VAL A 213 -7.51 -20.90 -6.82
CA VAL A 213 -8.22 -21.97 -7.55
C VAL A 213 -9.73 -21.69 -7.58
N ALA A 214 -10.34 -21.33 -6.45
CA ALA A 214 -11.75 -20.97 -6.37
C ALA A 214 -12.09 -19.75 -7.24
N PHE A 215 -11.23 -18.73 -7.23
CA PHE A 215 -11.40 -17.52 -8.06
C PHE A 215 -11.35 -17.85 -9.56
N VAL A 216 -10.41 -18.67 -10.00
CA VAL A 216 -10.27 -19.08 -11.41
C VAL A 216 -11.43 -19.97 -11.85
N ILE A 217 -11.89 -20.91 -11.02
CA ILE A 217 -13.06 -21.74 -11.30
C ILE A 217 -14.32 -20.87 -11.42
N GLY A 218 -14.45 -19.82 -10.60
CA GLY A 218 -15.52 -18.82 -10.67
C GLY A 218 -15.49 -17.91 -11.90
N SER A 219 -14.43 -17.99 -12.72
CA SER A 219 -14.19 -17.09 -13.87
C SER A 219 -15.34 -16.93 -14.89
N PRO A 220 -16.16 -17.95 -15.23
CA PRO A 220 -17.24 -17.78 -16.20
C PRO A 220 -18.47 -17.06 -15.61
N ILE A 221 -18.55 -16.94 -14.28
CA ILE A 221 -19.71 -16.38 -13.58
C ILE A 221 -19.53 -14.87 -13.35
N TYR A 222 -18.29 -14.37 -13.34
CA TYR A 222 -18.01 -12.96 -13.10
C TYR A 222 -18.40 -12.05 -14.27
N ARG A 223 -18.98 -10.89 -13.93
CA ARG A 223 -19.19 -9.79 -14.88
C ARG A 223 -17.88 -9.05 -15.09
N ARG A 224 -17.39 -9.03 -16.32
CA ARG A 224 -16.14 -8.35 -16.71
C ARG A 224 -16.47 -7.05 -17.43
N LEU A 225 -16.11 -5.91 -16.84
CA LEU A 225 -16.18 -4.61 -17.52
C LEU A 225 -14.93 -4.38 -18.39
N LYS A 226 -15.12 -3.64 -19.47
CA LYS A 226 -14.01 -3.18 -20.33
C LYS A 226 -13.20 -2.10 -19.59
N PRO A 227 -11.87 -2.04 -19.77
CA PRO A 227 -11.04 -1.00 -19.16
C PRO A 227 -11.48 0.39 -19.62
N GLY A 228 -11.65 1.33 -18.68
CA GLY A 228 -12.05 2.71 -18.96
C GLY A 228 -10.88 3.66 -19.30
N GLY A 229 -9.65 3.15 -19.32
CA GLY A 229 -8.43 3.93 -19.46
C GLY A 229 -7.91 4.45 -18.12
N SER A 230 -6.59 4.45 -17.94
CA SER A 230 -5.97 4.88 -16.68
C SER A 230 -6.00 6.41 -16.52
N PRO A 231 -6.43 6.94 -15.35
CA PRO A 231 -6.33 8.36 -15.02
C PRO A 231 -4.90 8.90 -15.16
N LEU A 232 -3.87 8.12 -14.79
CA LEU A 232 -2.47 8.56 -14.88
C LEU A 232 -2.05 8.84 -16.33
N VAL A 233 -2.48 7.98 -17.26
CA VAL A 233 -2.21 8.17 -18.69
C VAL A 233 -2.92 9.42 -19.21
N ARG A 234 -4.13 9.72 -18.73
CA ARG A 234 -4.84 10.96 -19.06
C ARG A 234 -4.08 12.21 -18.59
N LEU A 235 -3.55 12.18 -17.37
CA LEU A 235 -2.74 13.29 -16.84
C LEU A 235 -1.48 13.50 -17.70
N LEU A 236 -0.80 12.40 -18.09
CA LEU A 236 0.36 12.47 -18.98
C LEU A 236 0.01 13.03 -20.36
N HIS A 237 -1.15 12.68 -20.94
CA HIS A 237 -1.61 13.27 -22.20
C HIS A 237 -1.69 14.79 -22.11
N VAL A 238 -2.26 15.34 -21.03
CA VAL A 238 -2.39 16.79 -20.83
C VAL A 238 -1.01 17.44 -20.69
N ILE A 239 -0.12 16.87 -19.88
CA ILE A 239 1.23 17.42 -19.66
C ILE A 239 2.01 17.45 -20.98
N VAL A 240 1.98 16.37 -21.76
CA VAL A 240 2.68 16.27 -23.04
C VAL A 240 2.08 17.21 -24.09
N ALA A 241 0.75 17.27 -24.19
CA ALA A 241 0.05 18.16 -25.11
C ALA A 241 0.31 19.64 -24.78
N ALA A 242 0.23 20.04 -23.50
CA ALA A 242 0.55 21.39 -23.04
C ALA A 242 2.01 21.76 -23.35
N SER A 243 2.94 20.84 -23.10
CA SER A 243 4.36 21.04 -23.36
C SER A 243 4.67 21.23 -24.86
N LYS A 244 4.01 20.45 -25.73
CA LYS A 244 4.13 20.59 -27.18
C LYS A 244 3.53 21.91 -27.68
N LYS A 245 2.45 22.39 -27.07
CA LYS A 245 1.76 23.64 -27.40
C LYS A 245 2.22 24.83 -26.53
N ARG A 246 3.42 24.76 -25.95
CA ARG A 246 3.95 25.81 -25.07
C ARG A 246 4.16 27.18 -25.74
N ASN A 247 4.23 27.21 -27.06
CA ASN A 247 4.39 28.44 -27.85
C ASN A 247 3.09 28.88 -28.56
N ALA A 248 1.99 28.13 -28.42
CA ALA A 248 0.72 28.48 -29.04
C ALA A 248 0.09 29.72 -28.37
N GLU A 249 -0.58 30.56 -29.14
CA GLU A 249 -1.33 31.69 -28.61
C GLU A 249 -2.63 31.20 -27.97
N MET A 250 -2.95 31.76 -26.80
CA MET A 250 -4.16 31.38 -26.06
C MET A 250 -5.36 32.11 -26.67
N PRO A 251 -6.44 31.40 -27.04
CA PRO A 251 -7.66 32.04 -27.51
C PRO A 251 -8.22 32.99 -26.45
N SER A 252 -8.76 34.13 -26.88
CA SER A 252 -9.40 35.10 -25.97
C SER A 252 -10.72 34.57 -25.39
N ASP A 253 -11.42 33.68 -26.11
CA ASP A 253 -12.67 33.06 -25.68
C ASP A 253 -12.45 31.62 -25.18
N PRO A 254 -12.79 31.29 -23.92
CA PRO A 254 -12.67 29.94 -23.37
C PRO A 254 -13.53 28.89 -24.09
N MET A 255 -14.59 29.30 -24.78
CA MET A 255 -15.47 28.40 -25.55
C MET A 255 -14.81 27.81 -26.81
N LEU A 256 -13.66 28.35 -27.24
CA LEU A 256 -12.90 27.82 -28.37
C LEU A 256 -11.99 26.64 -27.99
N LEU A 257 -11.90 26.31 -26.70
CA LEU A 257 -11.14 25.16 -26.23
C LEU A 257 -11.85 23.85 -26.60
N TYR A 258 -11.06 22.81 -26.85
CA TYR A 258 -11.57 21.53 -27.31
C TYR A 258 -12.44 20.84 -26.25
N GLU A 259 -13.69 20.56 -26.59
CA GLU A 259 -14.59 19.72 -25.80
C GLU A 259 -15.06 18.51 -26.60
N ASN A 260 -15.03 17.33 -25.99
CA ASN A 260 -15.60 16.12 -26.58
C ASN A 260 -16.50 15.40 -25.58
N ARG A 261 -17.82 15.40 -25.84
CA ARG A 261 -18.80 14.82 -24.92
C ARG A 261 -18.83 13.29 -24.95
N GLU A 262 -18.53 12.68 -26.08
CA GLU A 262 -18.58 11.22 -26.25
C GLU A 262 -17.34 10.54 -25.67
N LEU A 263 -16.17 11.16 -25.87
CA LEU A 263 -14.89 10.64 -25.40
C LEU A 263 -14.80 10.57 -23.87
N ASP A 264 -15.43 11.52 -23.17
CA ASP A 264 -15.38 11.63 -21.71
C ASP A 264 -16.66 11.13 -21.01
N ALA A 265 -17.64 10.59 -21.75
CA ALA A 265 -18.92 10.12 -21.21
C ALA A 265 -18.76 9.05 -20.12
N ALA A 266 -17.78 8.15 -20.26
CA ALA A 266 -17.49 7.11 -19.26
C ALA A 266 -16.84 7.67 -17.98
N ILE A 267 -16.31 8.90 -18.02
CA ILE A 267 -15.59 9.55 -16.92
C ILE A 267 -16.51 10.57 -16.21
N CYS A 268 -17.44 11.18 -16.96
CA CYS A 268 -18.37 12.21 -16.47
C CYS A 268 -19.61 11.67 -15.73
N LEU A 269 -19.57 10.45 -15.18
CA LEU A 269 -20.73 9.80 -14.55
C LEU A 269 -21.33 10.62 -13.38
N GLN A 270 -20.51 11.46 -12.74
CA GLN A 270 -20.88 12.31 -11.60
C GLN A 270 -20.94 13.82 -11.93
N GLY A 271 -20.80 14.20 -13.21
CA GLY A 271 -20.76 15.59 -13.65
C GLY A 271 -19.45 15.96 -14.36
N ARG A 272 -19.45 17.11 -15.03
CA ARG A 272 -18.31 17.61 -15.81
C ARG A 272 -17.62 18.75 -15.09
N LEU A 273 -16.29 18.70 -15.04
CA LEU A 273 -15.46 19.83 -14.62
C LEU A 273 -15.48 20.93 -15.68
N LEU A 274 -15.87 22.13 -15.28
CA LEU A 274 -15.90 23.33 -16.12
C LEU A 274 -14.55 24.04 -16.06
N HIS A 275 -14.23 24.79 -17.12
CA HIS A 275 -13.00 25.54 -17.23
C HIS A 275 -12.80 26.53 -16.07
N THR A 276 -11.58 26.58 -15.53
CA THR A 276 -11.15 27.57 -14.53
C THR A 276 -9.97 28.41 -15.02
N ASP A 277 -9.93 29.68 -14.62
CA ASP A 277 -8.85 30.62 -14.96
C ASP A 277 -7.50 30.33 -14.28
N GLN A 278 -7.45 29.37 -13.35
CA GLN A 278 -6.22 28.99 -12.66
C GLN A 278 -5.35 28.05 -13.50
N PHE A 279 -4.03 28.16 -13.37
CA PHE A 279 -3.04 27.36 -14.11
C PHE A 279 -3.24 27.34 -15.64
N LYS A 280 -3.41 28.54 -16.24
CA LYS A 280 -3.66 28.74 -17.68
C LYS A 280 -2.67 28.02 -18.61
N TRP A 281 -1.47 27.72 -18.12
CA TRP A 281 -0.47 26.97 -18.87
C TRP A 281 -0.98 25.59 -19.33
N PHE A 282 -1.76 24.88 -18.50
CA PHE A 282 -2.30 23.57 -18.89
C PHE A 282 -3.42 23.65 -19.92
N ASP A 283 -4.13 24.78 -20.01
CA ASP A 283 -5.19 25.00 -21.02
C ASP A 283 -4.65 24.97 -22.45
N ARG A 284 -3.34 25.17 -22.61
CA ARG A 284 -2.65 25.01 -23.90
C ARG A 284 -2.84 23.61 -24.50
N ALA A 285 -3.07 22.58 -23.69
CA ALA A 285 -3.33 21.23 -24.17
C ALA A 285 -4.67 21.09 -24.92
N ALA A 286 -5.63 21.99 -24.65
CA ALA A 286 -6.96 22.00 -25.25
C ALA A 286 -7.11 22.98 -26.43
N ILE A 287 -6.03 23.64 -26.86
CA ILE A 287 -6.04 24.52 -28.03
C ILE A 287 -6.13 23.68 -29.31
N VAL A 288 -7.12 23.95 -30.16
CA VAL A 288 -7.25 23.31 -31.48
C VAL A 288 -6.35 24.05 -32.49
N THR A 289 -5.41 23.35 -33.11
CA THR A 289 -4.60 23.88 -34.22
C THR A 289 -5.29 23.63 -35.56
N ASP A 290 -5.03 24.45 -36.58
CA ASP A 290 -5.65 24.35 -37.91
C ASP A 290 -5.50 22.97 -38.57
N ASP A 291 -4.38 22.30 -38.33
CA ASP A 291 -4.14 20.93 -38.84
C ASP A 291 -5.02 19.88 -38.15
N GLU A 292 -5.39 20.11 -36.89
CA GLU A 292 -6.23 19.20 -36.09
C GLU A 292 -7.71 19.43 -36.38
N ALA A 293 -8.11 20.66 -36.75
CA ALA A 293 -9.45 20.98 -37.19
C ALA A 293 -9.83 20.31 -38.54
N LYS A 294 -8.82 19.95 -39.36
CA LYS A 294 -9.02 19.34 -40.70
C LYS A 294 -9.12 17.82 -40.68
N VAL A 295 -8.77 17.15 -39.58
CA VAL A 295 -8.76 15.68 -39.50
C VAL A 295 -10.15 15.17 -39.11
N LEU A 296 -10.84 14.48 -40.02
CA LEU A 296 -12.04 13.70 -39.72
C LEU A 296 -11.64 12.36 -39.06
N GLY A 297 -11.39 12.36 -37.76
CA GLY A 297 -11.07 11.16 -36.99
C GLY A 297 -10.96 11.43 -35.49
N PRO A 298 -10.84 10.38 -34.65
CA PRO A 298 -10.60 10.57 -33.23
C PRO A 298 -9.27 11.33 -33.04
N PRO A 299 -9.25 12.39 -32.20
CA PRO A 299 -8.05 13.20 -32.03
C PRO A 299 -6.93 12.37 -31.39
N ASN A 300 -5.69 12.67 -31.75
CA ASN A 300 -4.54 12.12 -31.04
C ASN A 300 -4.44 12.78 -29.66
N LEU A 301 -4.76 12.01 -28.61
CA LEU A 301 -4.80 12.48 -27.23
C LEU A 301 -3.45 13.00 -26.71
N TRP A 302 -2.33 12.60 -27.31
CA TRP A 302 -1.00 13.09 -26.99
C TRP A 302 -0.67 14.48 -27.59
N ARG A 303 -1.61 15.06 -28.34
CA ARG A 303 -1.51 16.36 -28.98
C ARG A 303 -2.68 17.28 -28.65
N LEU A 304 -3.88 16.72 -28.54
CA LEU A 304 -5.11 17.47 -28.26
C LEU A 304 -5.93 16.73 -27.19
N THR A 305 -6.24 17.41 -26.10
CA THR A 305 -7.04 16.87 -24.99
C THR A 305 -8.24 17.74 -24.70
N ALA A 306 -9.33 17.14 -24.21
CA ALA A 306 -10.52 17.89 -23.82
C ALA A 306 -10.29 18.72 -22.54
N VAL A 307 -10.98 19.85 -22.42
CA VAL A 307 -10.95 20.73 -21.24
C VAL A 307 -11.20 19.96 -19.95
N HIS A 308 -12.12 19.00 -19.95
CA HIS A 308 -12.41 18.19 -18.77
C HIS A 308 -11.17 17.52 -18.18
N ARG A 309 -10.31 16.93 -19.02
CA ARG A 309 -9.07 16.25 -18.60
C ARG A 309 -8.01 17.24 -18.13
N VAL A 310 -8.00 18.44 -18.70
CA VAL A 310 -7.12 19.53 -18.23
C VAL A 310 -7.51 19.95 -16.82
N GLU A 311 -8.81 20.10 -16.57
CA GLU A 311 -9.35 20.43 -15.25
C GLU A 311 -9.13 19.30 -14.23
N GLU A 312 -9.18 18.02 -14.64
CA GLU A 312 -8.74 16.91 -13.77
C GLU A 312 -7.29 17.12 -13.29
N LEU A 313 -6.36 17.48 -14.18
CA LEU A 313 -4.96 17.72 -13.81
C LEU A 313 -4.80 18.93 -12.90
N LYS A 314 -5.49 20.03 -13.17
CA LYS A 314 -5.48 21.22 -12.31
C LYS A 314 -5.96 20.89 -10.91
N PHE A 315 -7.03 20.11 -10.80
CA PHE A 315 -7.58 19.67 -9.52
C PHE A 315 -6.63 18.73 -8.76
N VAL A 316 -5.98 17.78 -9.44
CA VAL A 316 -4.94 16.93 -8.84
C VAL A 316 -3.77 17.77 -8.33
N ASN A 317 -3.33 18.78 -9.08
CA ASN A 317 -2.28 19.69 -8.66
C ASN A 317 -2.70 20.51 -7.42
N LEU A 318 -3.95 20.98 -7.38
CA LEU A 318 -4.50 21.66 -6.21
C LEU A 318 -4.47 20.77 -4.96
N ILE A 319 -4.91 19.51 -5.07
CA ILE A 319 -4.84 18.53 -3.97
C ILE A 319 -3.39 18.33 -3.52
N TYR A 320 -2.47 18.19 -4.46
CA TYR A 320 -1.04 18.04 -4.16
C TYR A 320 -0.51 19.24 -3.35
N TYR A 321 -0.80 20.48 -3.77
CA TYR A 321 -0.39 21.66 -3.02
C TYR A 321 -1.01 21.71 -1.61
N VAL A 322 -2.28 21.36 -1.46
CA VAL A 322 -2.94 21.30 -0.15
C VAL A 322 -2.31 20.23 0.75
N ALA A 323 -1.99 19.06 0.21
CA ALA A 323 -1.32 17.99 0.95
C ALA A 323 0.09 18.41 1.36
N CYS A 324 0.89 18.97 0.46
CA CYS A 324 2.21 19.52 0.78
C CYS A 324 2.12 20.58 1.86
N ALA A 325 1.21 21.56 1.73
CA ALA A 325 1.02 22.60 2.73
C ALA A 325 0.68 22.02 4.11
N ARG A 326 -0.17 20.99 4.17
CA ARG A 326 -0.46 20.25 5.41
C ARG A 326 0.80 19.59 5.97
N PHE A 327 1.54 18.81 5.18
CA PHE A 327 2.76 18.15 5.64
C PHE A 327 3.84 19.14 6.13
N TYR A 328 4.03 20.25 5.42
CA TYR A 328 4.95 21.31 5.83
C TYR A 328 4.50 22.04 7.10
N ALA A 329 3.19 22.12 7.38
CA ALA A 329 2.68 22.67 8.63
C ALA A 329 2.80 21.70 9.82
N TYR A 330 2.75 20.38 9.58
CA TYR A 330 2.90 19.36 10.64
C TYR A 330 4.36 19.09 11.02
N LYS A 331 5.30 19.21 10.09
CA LYS A 331 6.74 19.01 10.35
C LYS A 331 7.30 19.86 11.51
N PRO A 332 7.06 21.18 11.60
CA PRO A 332 7.53 21.98 12.72
C PRO A 332 6.86 21.62 14.05
N LEU A 333 5.62 21.11 14.03
CA LEU A 333 4.93 20.63 15.24
C LEU A 333 5.56 19.34 15.77
N GLN A 334 5.98 18.43 14.90
CA GLN A 334 6.66 17.19 15.28
C GLN A 334 8.05 17.47 15.86
N GLU A 335 8.83 18.35 15.19
CA GLU A 335 10.14 18.77 15.69
C GLU A 335 10.04 19.49 17.05
N ALA A 336 9.04 20.36 17.25
CA ALA A 336 8.80 21.01 18.55
C ALA A 336 8.42 20.02 19.65
N THR A 337 7.62 18.99 19.33
CA THR A 337 7.20 17.97 20.30
C THR A 337 8.39 17.09 20.72
N GLU A 338 9.26 16.71 19.79
CA GLU A 338 10.48 15.95 20.10
C GLU A 338 11.47 16.75 20.95
N ILE A 339 11.59 18.06 20.72
CA ILE A 339 12.44 18.95 21.53
C ILE A 339 11.90 19.05 22.95
N CYS A 340 10.60 19.31 23.14
CA CYS A 340 9.99 19.32 24.48
C CYS A 340 10.19 17.99 25.21
N SER A 341 9.98 16.84 24.54
CA SER A 341 10.17 15.54 25.19
C SER A 341 11.61 15.28 25.64
N LYS A 342 12.60 15.79 24.89
CA LYS A 342 14.02 15.69 25.27
C LYS A 342 14.37 16.62 26.42
N GLU A 343 13.79 17.82 26.47
CA GLU A 343 13.96 18.75 27.59
C GLU A 343 13.37 18.17 28.88
N ASP A 344 12.17 17.57 28.82
CA ASP A 344 11.52 16.91 29.96
C ASP A 344 12.35 15.72 30.49
N ASP A 345 12.90 14.89 29.60
CA ASP A 345 13.77 13.76 29.97
C ASP A 345 15.09 14.23 30.62
N GLU A 346 15.65 15.35 30.14
CA GLU A 346 16.89 15.93 30.67
C GLU A 346 16.68 16.61 32.03
N GLU A 347 15.51 17.23 32.26
CA GLU A 347 15.10 17.79 33.56
C GLU A 347 14.87 16.67 34.59
N LEU A 348 14.19 15.59 34.20
CA LEU A 348 13.98 14.41 35.04
C LEU A 348 15.30 13.69 35.41
N ALA A 349 16.30 13.73 34.53
CA ALA A 349 17.63 13.19 34.80
C ALA A 349 18.44 14.03 35.79
N LYS A 350 18.26 15.36 35.77
CA LYS A 350 18.90 16.29 36.73
C LYS A 350 18.32 16.14 38.14
N ASP A 351 17.02 15.88 38.25
CA ASP A 351 16.33 15.69 39.54
C ASP A 351 16.69 14.35 40.23
N LYS A 352 17.18 13.35 39.47
CA LYS A 352 17.60 12.04 40.00
C LYS A 352 19.06 11.98 40.50
N MET A 353 19.81 13.08 40.48
CA MET A 353 21.20 13.10 40.95
C MET A 353 21.28 13.55 42.43
N PRO A 354 21.57 12.66 43.41
CA PRO A 354 21.51 13.03 44.81
C PRO A 354 22.69 13.92 45.22
N SER A 355 22.36 15.07 45.81
CA SER A 355 23.26 15.95 46.54
C SER A 355 23.93 15.20 47.70
N LYS A 356 25.17 14.75 47.50
CA LYS A 356 26.01 14.23 48.57
C LYS A 356 26.69 15.40 49.27
N LYS A 357 25.96 16.08 50.16
CA LYS A 357 26.56 16.99 51.15
C LYS A 357 26.94 16.21 52.40
N MET A 358 28.20 16.41 52.72
CA MET A 358 29.02 15.96 53.84
C MET A 358 28.42 16.40 55.17
N ASP A 359 28.20 15.47 56.10
CA ASP A 359 28.11 15.77 57.52
C ASP A 359 28.72 14.63 58.34
N SER A 360 29.79 14.94 59.07
CA SER A 360 30.34 14.11 60.14
C SER A 360 30.87 15.05 61.22
N SER A 361 30.07 15.25 62.26
CA SER A 361 30.50 15.85 63.53
C SER A 361 30.75 14.73 64.53
N ASP A 362 31.93 14.71 65.19
CA ASP A 362 32.08 14.98 66.63
C ASP A 362 33.56 14.92 67.09
N LYS A 363 33.89 15.84 68.03
CA LYS A 363 34.89 15.91 69.13
C LYS A 363 36.10 14.95 69.14
N ASP A 364 37.32 15.33 69.56
CA ASP A 364 37.72 16.00 70.81
C ASP A 364 39.26 16.24 70.79
N GLY A 365 39.74 17.22 71.58
CA GLY A 365 41.06 17.26 72.23
C GLY A 365 42.37 17.31 71.42
N GLY A 366 43.19 18.36 71.65
CA GLY A 366 44.66 18.25 71.48
C GLY A 366 45.37 19.49 70.96
N VAL A 367 45.87 20.31 71.89
CA VAL A 367 46.88 21.35 71.66
C VAL A 367 48.24 20.68 71.45
N GLU A 368 48.96 20.92 70.35
CA GLU A 368 50.43 20.99 70.42
C GLU A 368 51.10 21.80 69.30
N LEU A 369 52.17 22.45 69.74
CA LEU A 369 53.03 23.46 69.13
C LEU A 369 53.87 22.98 67.92
N GLN A 370 54.30 23.97 67.12
CA GLN A 370 55.60 24.14 66.42
C GLN A 370 56.32 22.89 65.87
N ARG A 371 56.85 22.91 64.64
CA ARG A 371 58.00 23.73 64.24
C ARG A 371 58.35 23.41 62.77
N SER A 372 58.83 24.42 62.04
CA SER A 372 59.55 24.27 60.77
C SER A 372 60.60 23.15 60.80
N VAL A 373 60.89 22.56 59.64
CA VAL A 373 62.16 22.74 58.90
C VAL A 373 62.17 21.87 57.63
N THR A 374 62.49 22.54 56.54
CA THR A 374 63.05 22.12 55.26
C THR A 374 64.14 21.06 55.39
N VAL A 375 64.07 19.96 54.62
CA VAL A 375 64.88 19.64 53.42
C VAL A 375 64.22 18.45 52.74
#